data_AF-A0AAW7KM84-F1
#
_entry.id   AF-A0AAW7KM84-F1
#
_cell.length_a   1.000
_cell.length_b   1.000
_cell.length_c   1.000
_cell.angle_alpha   90.00
_cell.angle_beta   90.00
_cell.angle_gamma   90.00
#
_symmetry.space_group_name_H-M   'P 1'
#
loop_
_entity.id
_entity.type
_entity.pdbx_description
1 polymer ?
#
loop_
_entity_poly.entity_id
_entity_poly.type
_entity_poly.pdbx_seq_one_letter_code
_entity_poly.pdbx_strand_id
1 'polypeptide(L)'
;LIVSLIIKKIGSDWLDKILPPIVVGPVVMVIGLGLAANAANNAMYNNNVYDFKYIAVALITLGLTIFYNMFFKGFLGLIPILLGIVSGYLVALAFGIIDLTPIKEAAWFALPNFEVPFVQYEPKLYLNAITTMAPIAFVTMTEHIGHLMVLNKLTKRNFFQDPGLS
;
A
#
# COMPACT_ATOMS: atom_id res chain seq x y z
N LEU A 1 1.71 -19.08 2.25
CA LEU A 1 1.45 -20.53 2.02
C LEU A 1 2.19 -21.43 2.99
N ILE A 2 3.53 -21.49 2.99
CA ILE A 2 4.27 -22.36 3.95
C ILE A 2 4.00 -21.93 5.40
N VAL A 3 4.02 -20.63 5.68
CA VAL A 3 3.73 -20.10 7.02
C VAL A 3 2.26 -20.33 7.42
N SER A 4 1.29 -20.18 6.52
CA SER A 4 -0.12 -20.46 6.83
C SER A 4 -0.39 -21.95 7.06
N LEU A 5 0.30 -22.84 6.33
CA LEU A 5 0.27 -24.30 6.58
C LEU A 5 0.85 -24.67 7.94
N ILE A 6 1.93 -24.01 8.36
CA ILE A 6 2.54 -24.21 9.69
C ILE A 6 1.61 -23.70 10.79
N ILE A 7 1.01 -22.51 10.63
CA ILE A 7 0.03 -21.94 11.57
C ILE A 7 -1.19 -22.86 11.70
N LYS A 8 -1.72 -23.41 10.59
CA LYS A 8 -2.83 -24.37 10.61
C LYS A 8 -2.50 -25.64 11.39
N LYS A 9 -1.22 -26.06 11.40
CA LYS A 9 -0.77 -27.28 12.08
C LYS A 9 -0.44 -27.08 13.56
N ILE A 10 -0.01 -25.86 13.95
CA ILE A 10 0.44 -25.52 15.31
C ILE A 10 -0.64 -24.77 16.11
N GLY A 11 -1.68 -24.26 15.45
CA GLY A 11 -2.72 -23.42 16.05
C GLY A 11 -2.37 -21.94 15.97
N SER A 12 -3.36 -21.05 16.09
CA SER A 12 -3.20 -19.59 16.03
C SER A 12 -2.87 -18.93 17.38
N ASP A 13 -3.02 -19.66 18.48
CA ASP A 13 -2.93 -19.11 19.85
C ASP A 13 -1.54 -18.57 20.21
N TRP A 14 -0.47 -19.06 19.56
CA TRP A 14 0.88 -18.52 19.75
C TRP A 14 1.04 -17.15 19.08
N LEU A 15 0.27 -16.87 18.03
CA LEU A 15 0.34 -15.63 17.28
C LEU A 15 -0.19 -14.46 18.12
N ASP A 16 -1.25 -14.68 18.89
CA ASP A 16 -1.79 -13.67 19.82
C ASP A 16 -0.80 -13.35 20.95
N LYS A 17 0.08 -14.29 21.31
CA LYS A 17 1.15 -14.08 22.30
C LYS A 17 2.36 -13.34 21.72
N ILE A 18 2.71 -13.59 20.46
CA ILE A 18 3.88 -12.96 19.81
C ILE A 18 3.53 -11.59 19.23
N LEU A 19 2.30 -11.42 18.75
CA LEU A 19 1.81 -10.20 18.10
C LEU A 19 0.57 -9.65 18.84
N PRO A 20 0.66 -9.36 20.15
CA PRO A 20 -0.44 -8.73 20.85
C PRO A 20 -0.71 -7.32 20.28
N PRO A 21 -1.92 -6.75 20.51
CA PRO A 21 -2.28 -5.43 20.00
C PRO A 21 -1.26 -4.32 20.31
N ILE A 22 -0.58 -4.42 21.45
CA ILE A 22 0.47 -3.49 21.89
C ILE A 22 1.73 -3.52 21.02
N VAL A 23 1.97 -4.59 20.27
CA VAL A 23 3.08 -4.72 19.30
C VAL A 23 2.62 -4.34 17.89
N VAL A 24 1.43 -4.81 17.49
CA VAL A 24 0.92 -4.60 16.12
C VAL A 24 0.67 -3.11 15.84
N GLY A 25 0.12 -2.37 16.79
CA GLY A 25 -0.15 -0.93 16.63
C GLY A 25 1.11 -0.11 16.29
N PRO A 26 2.18 -0.16 17.12
CA PRO A 26 3.45 0.49 16.83
C PRO A 26 4.08 0.07 15.50
N VAL A 27 4.05 -1.22 15.16
CA VAL A 27 4.59 -1.71 13.88
C VAL A 27 3.88 -1.05 12.70
N VAL A 28 2.54 -1.02 12.71
CA VAL A 28 1.75 -0.37 11.65
C VAL A 28 2.03 1.13 11.57
N MET A 29 2.19 1.82 12.71
CA MET A 29 2.58 3.25 12.72
C MET A 29 3.95 3.48 12.07
N VAL A 30 4.93 2.63 12.36
CA VAL A 30 6.28 2.74 11.79
C VAL A 30 6.26 2.49 10.28
N ILE A 31 5.48 1.51 9.80
CA ILE A 31 5.29 1.27 8.36
C ILE A 31 4.71 2.53 7.69
N GLY A 32 3.64 3.09 8.25
CA GLY A 32 3.00 4.30 7.72
C GLY A 32 3.94 5.51 7.69
N LEU A 33 4.67 5.76 8.78
CA LEU A 33 5.65 6.85 8.87
C LEU A 33 6.83 6.63 7.92
N GLY A 34 7.27 5.38 7.71
CA GLY A 34 8.33 5.03 6.77
C GLY A 34 7.93 5.34 5.31
N LEU A 35 6.68 5.10 4.95
CA LEU A 35 6.15 5.43 3.61
C LEU A 35 5.84 6.93 3.45
N ALA A 36 5.50 7.63 4.53
CA ALA A 36 5.18 9.06 4.50
C ALA A 36 6.34 9.91 3.97
N ALA A 37 7.59 9.55 4.31
CA ALA A 37 8.77 10.25 3.80
C ALA A 37 8.88 10.13 2.26
N ASN A 38 8.61 8.95 1.70
CA ASN A 38 8.63 8.77 0.24
C ASN A 38 7.49 9.54 -0.44
N ALA A 39 6.29 9.52 0.14
CA ALA A 39 5.16 10.30 -0.36
C ALA A 39 5.45 11.81 -0.35
N ALA A 40 6.09 12.33 0.70
CA ALA A 40 6.51 13.72 0.78
C ALA A 40 7.55 14.07 -0.29
N ASN A 41 8.55 13.20 -0.52
CA ASN A 41 9.52 13.42 -1.59
C ASN A 41 8.85 13.46 -2.97
N ASN A 42 7.94 12.53 -3.27
CA ASN A 42 7.20 12.53 -4.54
C ASN A 42 6.31 13.77 -4.71
N ALA A 43 5.81 14.35 -3.62
CA ALA A 43 4.99 15.55 -3.63
C ALA A 43 5.80 16.86 -3.78
N MET A 44 7.08 16.85 -3.45
CA MET A 44 7.90 18.06 -3.35
C MET A 44 8.95 18.21 -4.46
N TYR A 45 9.41 17.10 -5.03
CA TYR A 45 10.54 17.09 -5.95
C TYR A 45 10.14 16.72 -7.38
N ASN A 46 10.82 17.36 -8.33
CA ASN A 46 10.86 17.00 -9.73
C ASN A 46 12.33 16.73 -10.11
N ASN A 47 12.67 15.49 -10.49
CA ASN A 47 14.06 15.10 -10.79
C ASN A 47 15.08 15.48 -9.69
N ASN A 48 14.72 15.28 -8.42
CA ASN A 48 15.51 15.66 -7.23
C ASN A 48 15.74 17.17 -7.03
N VAL A 49 15.04 18.02 -7.80
CA VAL A 49 15.01 19.47 -7.60
C VAL A 49 13.68 19.86 -6.97
N TYR A 50 13.72 20.74 -5.98
CA TYR A 50 12.53 21.31 -5.38
C TYR A 50 11.73 22.12 -6.41
N ASP A 51 10.46 21.77 -6.60
CA ASP A 51 9.57 22.47 -7.52
C ASP A 51 8.29 22.91 -6.81
N PHE A 52 8.08 24.23 -6.76
CA PHE A 52 6.91 24.82 -6.14
C PHE A 52 5.60 24.35 -6.79
N LYS A 53 5.62 24.02 -8.09
CA LYS A 53 4.43 23.51 -8.80
C LYS A 53 3.98 22.16 -8.24
N TYR A 54 4.91 21.26 -7.94
CA TYR A 54 4.61 19.93 -7.40
C TYR A 54 3.99 20.04 -6.00
N ILE A 55 4.57 20.90 -5.16
CA ILE A 55 4.05 21.19 -3.82
C ILE A 55 2.64 21.79 -3.90
N ALA A 56 2.44 22.76 -4.80
CA ALA A 56 1.13 23.38 -4.99
C ALA A 56 0.07 22.35 -5.42
N VAL A 57 0.38 21.50 -6.39
CA VAL A 57 -0.50 20.41 -6.84
C VAL A 57 -0.81 19.44 -5.69
N ALA A 58 0.20 19.04 -4.91
CA ALA A 58 0.00 18.14 -3.78
C ALA A 58 -0.90 18.73 -2.70
N LEU A 59 -0.69 20.00 -2.33
CA LEU A 59 -1.52 20.71 -1.35
C LEU A 59 -2.95 20.92 -1.85
N ILE A 60 -3.14 21.28 -3.13
CA ILE A 60 -4.47 21.40 -3.73
C ILE A 60 -5.16 20.04 -3.73
N THR A 61 -4.47 18.97 -4.12
CA THR A 61 -5.01 17.60 -4.13
C THR A 61 -5.44 17.15 -2.73
N LEU A 62 -4.60 17.41 -1.72
CA LEU A 62 -4.91 17.15 -0.31
C LEU A 62 -6.16 17.95 0.13
N GLY A 63 -6.18 19.25 -0.17
CA GLY A 63 -7.30 20.13 0.16
C GLY A 63 -8.61 19.68 -0.47
N LEU A 64 -8.59 19.29 -1.75
CA LEU A 64 -9.75 18.75 -2.46
C LEU A 64 -10.20 17.41 -1.85
N THR A 65 -9.27 16.53 -1.52
CA THR A 65 -9.58 15.24 -0.85
C THR A 65 -10.28 15.46 0.49
N ILE A 66 -9.79 16.40 1.31
CA ILE A 66 -10.40 16.78 2.58
C ILE A 66 -11.78 17.41 2.35
N PHE A 67 -11.90 18.30 1.36
CA PHE A 67 -13.16 18.93 1.00
C PHE A 67 -14.22 17.89 0.60
N TYR A 68 -13.88 16.93 -0.26
CA TYR A 68 -14.81 15.84 -0.63
C TYR A 68 -15.21 15.00 0.58
N ASN A 69 -14.27 14.69 1.47
CA ASN A 69 -14.55 13.91 2.68
C ASN A 69 -15.50 14.65 3.64
N MET A 70 -15.42 15.98 3.73
CA MET A 70 -16.24 16.78 4.66
C MET A 70 -17.62 17.13 4.10
N PHE A 71 -17.72 17.48 2.81
CA PHE A 71 -18.94 18.06 2.24
C PHE A 71 -19.80 17.04 1.49
N PHE A 72 -19.23 15.98 0.93
CA PHE A 72 -20.00 15.00 0.17
C PHE A 72 -20.61 13.94 1.08
N LYS A 73 -21.87 13.59 0.83
CA LYS A 73 -22.64 12.59 1.59
C LYS A 73 -23.07 11.44 0.67
N GLY A 74 -23.38 10.30 1.26
CA GLY A 74 -23.78 9.10 0.52
C GLY A 74 -22.57 8.44 -0.17
N PHE A 75 -22.77 7.92 -1.38
CA PHE A 75 -21.74 7.18 -2.12
C PHE A 75 -20.45 7.99 -2.35
N LEU A 76 -20.58 9.27 -2.70
CA LEU A 76 -19.42 10.14 -2.96
C LEU A 76 -18.57 10.41 -1.71
N GLY A 77 -19.18 10.34 -0.52
CA GLY A 77 -18.45 10.42 0.76
C GLY A 77 -17.67 9.13 1.10
N LEU A 78 -17.90 8.02 0.40
CA LEU A 78 -17.17 6.76 0.59
C LEU A 78 -15.88 6.68 -0.23
N ILE A 79 -15.75 7.50 -1.28
CA ILE A 79 -14.62 7.49 -2.22
C ILE A 79 -13.84 8.84 -2.31
N PRO A 80 -13.62 9.57 -1.20
CA PRO A 80 -13.03 10.91 -1.26
C PRO A 80 -11.59 10.89 -1.81
N ILE A 81 -10.83 9.82 -1.53
CA ILE A 81 -9.45 9.65 -2.02
C ILE A 81 -9.44 9.52 -3.56
N LEU A 82 -10.38 8.77 -4.13
CA LEU A 82 -10.48 8.60 -5.59
C LEU A 82 -10.80 9.92 -6.28
N LEU A 83 -11.78 10.66 -5.75
CA LEU A 83 -12.13 12.01 -6.23
C LEU A 83 -10.95 12.96 -6.10
N GLY A 84 -10.22 12.87 -4.99
CA GLY A 84 -8.95 13.56 -4.75
C GLY A 84 -7.94 13.32 -5.87
N ILE A 85 -7.64 12.06 -6.17
CA ILE A 85 -6.68 11.68 -7.23
C ILE A 85 -7.11 12.21 -8.60
N VAL A 86 -8.38 12.04 -8.99
CA VAL A 86 -8.89 12.51 -10.29
C VAL A 86 -8.78 14.03 -10.39
N SER A 87 -9.25 14.75 -9.37
CA SER A 87 -9.19 16.21 -9.34
C SER A 87 -7.75 16.74 -9.29
N GLY A 88 -6.87 16.10 -8.53
CA GLY A 88 -5.44 16.40 -8.45
C GLY A 88 -4.73 16.21 -9.79
N TYR A 89 -5.07 15.16 -10.53
CA TYR A 89 -4.57 14.93 -11.89
C TYR A 89 -5.01 16.05 -12.85
N LEU A 90 -6.27 16.50 -12.78
CA LEU A 90 -6.75 17.63 -13.58
C LEU A 90 -6.02 18.94 -13.23
N VAL A 91 -5.73 19.16 -11.94
CA VAL A 91 -4.93 20.31 -11.50
C VAL A 91 -3.50 20.21 -12.04
N ALA A 92 -2.87 19.04 -11.96
CA ALA A 92 -1.54 18.81 -12.51
C ALA A 92 -1.48 19.05 -14.04
N LEU A 93 -2.56 18.69 -14.77
CA LEU A 93 -2.68 18.98 -16.20
C LEU A 93 -2.74 20.49 -16.44
N ALA A 94 -3.52 21.22 -15.64
CA ALA A 94 -3.63 22.68 -15.74
C ALA A 94 -2.30 23.40 -15.43
N PHE A 95 -1.48 22.83 -14.53
CA PHE A 95 -0.13 23.33 -14.21
C PHE A 95 0.93 22.95 -15.26
N GLY A 96 0.59 22.09 -16.23
CA GLY A 96 1.47 21.69 -17.34
C GLY A 96 2.66 20.82 -16.92
N ILE A 97 2.56 20.11 -15.80
CA ILE A 97 3.62 19.24 -15.29
C ILE A 97 3.52 17.78 -15.78
N ILE A 98 2.46 17.45 -16.53
CA ILE A 98 2.21 16.10 -17.03
C ILE A 98 2.64 15.99 -18.49
N ASP A 99 3.45 14.97 -18.79
CA ASP A 99 3.74 14.54 -20.16
C ASP A 99 2.72 13.49 -20.62
N LEU A 100 2.02 13.79 -21.72
CA LEU A 100 1.01 12.91 -22.33
C LEU A 100 1.59 12.06 -23.48
N THR A 101 2.86 12.25 -23.82
CA THR A 101 3.55 11.48 -24.88
C THR A 101 3.46 9.97 -24.66
N PRO A 102 3.67 9.43 -23.43
CA PRO A 102 3.57 7.99 -23.19
C PRO A 102 2.17 7.43 -23.44
N ILE A 103 1.12 8.22 -23.22
CA ILE A 103 -0.28 7.81 -23.46
C ILE A 103 -0.54 7.69 -24.97
N LYS A 104 0.03 8.62 -25.76
CA LYS A 104 -0.10 8.63 -27.21
C LYS A 104 0.66 7.49 -27.88
N GLU A 105 1.81 7.12 -27.34
CA GLU A 105 2.68 6.07 -27.87
C GLU A 105 2.33 4.67 -27.35
N ALA A 106 1.50 4.58 -26.31
CA ALA A 106 1.08 3.30 -25.75
C ALA A 106 0.30 2.45 -26.76
N ALA A 107 0.66 1.17 -26.84
CA ALA A 107 -0.12 0.20 -27.59
C ALA A 107 -1.49 -0.04 -26.93
N TRP A 108 -2.55 -0.14 -27.74
CA TRP A 108 -3.89 -0.49 -27.27
C TRP A 108 -3.96 -1.86 -26.58
N PHE A 109 -3.07 -2.77 -26.99
CA PHE A 109 -2.87 -4.05 -26.35
C PHE A 109 -1.38 -4.33 -26.21
N ALA A 110 -0.92 -4.46 -24.97
CA ALA A 110 0.44 -4.86 -24.64
C ALA A 110 0.37 -6.03 -23.67
N LEU A 111 1.11 -7.10 -23.97
CA LEU A 111 1.34 -8.15 -22.99
C LEU A 111 2.41 -7.65 -22.01
N PRO A 112 2.20 -7.76 -20.68
CA PRO A 112 3.24 -7.45 -19.73
C PRO A 112 4.44 -8.36 -19.98
N ASN A 113 5.64 -7.87 -19.71
CA ASN A 113 6.87 -8.66 -19.83
C ASN A 113 6.83 -9.79 -18.79
N PHE A 114 6.34 -10.96 -19.20
CA PHE A 114 6.33 -12.15 -18.36
C PHE A 114 7.74 -12.72 -18.32
N GLU A 115 8.38 -12.60 -17.16
CA GLU A 115 9.59 -13.35 -16.84
C GLU A 115 9.17 -14.75 -16.38
N VAL A 116 9.34 -15.76 -17.24
CA VAL A 116 9.03 -17.15 -16.87
C VAL A 116 10.29 -17.77 -16.24
N PRO A 117 10.22 -18.19 -14.96
CA PRO A 117 11.33 -18.89 -14.33
C PRO A 117 11.68 -20.14 -15.15
N PHE A 118 12.97 -20.45 -15.24
CA PHE A 118 13.55 -21.57 -16.01
C PHE A 118 13.58 -21.41 -17.54
N VAL A 119 12.95 -20.38 -18.11
CA VAL A 119 13.03 -20.09 -19.55
C VAL A 119 13.78 -18.77 -19.81
N GLN A 120 13.47 -17.69 -19.07
CA GLN A 120 14.12 -16.39 -19.23
C GLN A 120 15.21 -16.12 -18.19
N TYR A 121 15.18 -16.81 -17.05
CA TYR A 121 16.22 -16.72 -16.03
C TYR A 121 16.36 -18.04 -15.26
N GLU A 122 17.58 -18.36 -14.82
CA GLU A 122 17.83 -19.48 -13.93
C GLU A 122 17.53 -19.07 -12.47
N PRO A 123 16.58 -19.74 -11.79
CA PRO A 123 16.31 -19.45 -10.39
C PRO A 123 17.51 -19.83 -9.53
N LYS A 124 18.26 -18.82 -9.08
CA LYS A 124 19.40 -18.99 -8.17
C LYS A 124 18.96 -18.74 -6.73
N LEU A 125 19.31 -19.67 -5.84
CA LEU A 125 19.06 -19.51 -4.41
C LEU A 125 20.15 -18.63 -3.79
N TYR A 126 19.86 -17.34 -3.70
CA TYR A 126 20.71 -16.40 -2.99
C TYR A 126 20.33 -16.37 -1.51
N LEU A 127 21.03 -17.16 -0.68
CA LEU A 127 20.81 -17.18 0.77
C LEU A 127 20.89 -15.78 1.41
N ASN A 128 21.76 -14.91 0.88
CA ASN A 128 21.84 -13.52 1.31
C ASN A 128 20.54 -12.74 1.02
N ALA A 129 19.96 -12.90 -0.17
CA ALA A 129 18.70 -12.24 -0.54
C ALA A 129 17.52 -12.78 0.28
N ILE A 130 17.50 -14.08 0.55
CA ILE A 130 16.46 -14.70 1.41
C ILE A 130 16.55 -14.10 2.82
N THR A 131 17.75 -14.01 3.38
CA THR A 131 17.96 -13.48 4.73
C THR A 131 17.61 -12.00 4.82
N THR A 132 17.92 -11.19 3.80
CA THR A 132 17.56 -9.76 3.80
C THR A 132 16.06 -9.52 3.55
N MET A 133 15.38 -10.41 2.82
CA MET A 133 13.95 -10.31 2.57
C MET A 133 13.09 -10.87 3.71
N ALA A 134 13.63 -11.79 4.52
CA ALA A 134 12.90 -12.43 5.62
C ALA A 134 12.27 -11.43 6.63
N PRO A 135 12.95 -10.34 7.06
CA PRO A 135 12.32 -9.31 7.89
C PRO A 135 11.12 -8.64 7.21
N ILE A 136 11.18 -8.36 5.91
CA ILE A 136 10.10 -7.70 5.16
C ILE A 136 8.85 -8.62 5.11
N ALA A 137 9.07 -9.92 4.92
CA ALA A 137 7.99 -10.91 5.01
C ALA A 137 7.34 -10.94 6.40
N PHE A 138 8.11 -10.74 7.48
CA PHE A 138 7.55 -10.64 8.84
C PHE A 138 6.73 -9.37 9.06
N VAL A 139 7.17 -8.24 8.50
CA VAL A 139 6.44 -6.96 8.55
C VAL A 139 5.09 -7.09 7.85
N THR A 140 5.05 -7.64 6.63
CA THR A 140 3.81 -7.85 5.87
C THR A 140 2.84 -8.81 6.56
N MET A 141 3.33 -9.86 7.23
CA MET A 141 2.49 -10.73 8.06
C MET A 141 1.86 -9.95 9.23
N THR A 142 2.64 -9.11 9.91
CA THR A 142 2.16 -8.30 11.04
C THR A 142 1.11 -7.28 10.59
N GLU A 143 1.29 -6.66 9.42
CA GLU A 143 0.31 -5.75 8.79
C GLU A 143 -1.02 -6.46 8.51
N HIS A 144 -0.98 -7.63 7.88
CA HIS A 144 -2.18 -8.43 7.61
C HIS A 144 -2.94 -8.79 8.89
N ILE A 145 -2.23 -9.18 9.95
CA ILE A 145 -2.80 -9.48 11.27
C ILE A 145 -3.42 -8.22 11.90
N GLY A 146 -2.78 -7.06 11.74
CA GLY A 146 -3.33 -5.78 12.17
C GLY A 146 -4.67 -5.46 11.52
N HIS A 147 -4.78 -5.66 10.20
CA HIS A 147 -6.05 -5.49 9.49
C HIS A 147 -7.13 -6.43 10.00
N LEU A 148 -6.82 -7.72 10.22
CA LEU A 148 -7.76 -8.69 10.78
C LEU A 148 -8.22 -8.31 12.19
N MET A 149 -7.32 -7.81 13.04
CA MET A 149 -7.67 -7.38 14.39
C MET A 149 -8.62 -6.19 14.41
N VAL A 150 -8.41 -5.20 13.52
CA VAL A 150 -9.32 -4.06 13.37
C VAL A 150 -10.66 -4.52 12.80
N LEU A 151 -10.65 -5.41 11.81
CA LEU A 151 -11.86 -5.98 11.22
C LEU A 151 -12.69 -6.75 12.26
N ASN A 152 -12.05 -7.54 13.12
CA ASN A 152 -12.72 -8.26 14.22
C ASN A 152 -13.43 -7.29 15.16
N LYS A 153 -12.78 -6.19 15.53
CA LYS A 153 -13.36 -5.15 16.41
C LYS A 153 -14.56 -4.46 15.76
N LEU A 154 -14.50 -4.18 14.46
CA LEU A 154 -15.58 -3.52 13.72
C LEU A 154 -16.78 -4.44 13.47
N THR A 155 -16.51 -5.70 13.15
CA THR A 155 -17.55 -6.71 12.82
C THR A 155 -18.08 -7.46 14.03
N LYS A 156 -17.44 -7.32 15.20
CA LYS A 156 -17.71 -8.09 16.44
C LYS A 156 -17.66 -9.61 16.22
N ARG A 157 -16.91 -10.07 15.21
CA ARG A 157 -16.67 -11.48 14.91
C ARG A 157 -15.18 -11.78 15.05
N ASN A 158 -14.83 -12.99 15.48
CA ASN A 158 -13.44 -13.38 15.66
C ASN A 158 -12.93 -14.18 14.46
N PHE A 159 -12.44 -13.47 13.43
CA PHE A 159 -11.88 -14.09 12.22
C PHE A 159 -10.57 -14.86 12.49
N PHE A 160 -9.95 -14.73 13.68
CA PHE A 160 -8.84 -15.62 14.07
C PHE A 160 -9.32 -17.05 14.38
N GLN A 161 -10.58 -17.21 14.81
CA GLN A 161 -11.18 -18.50 15.15
C GLN A 161 -12.07 -19.06 14.02
N ASP A 162 -12.77 -18.20 13.28
CA ASP A 162 -13.74 -18.65 12.26
C ASP A 162 -13.83 -17.62 11.12
N PRO A 163 -13.30 -17.88 9.90
CA PRO A 163 -12.86 -19.16 9.31
C PRO A 163 -11.41 -19.60 9.67
N GLY A 164 -10.73 -18.90 10.58
CA GLY A 164 -9.33 -19.14 10.94
C GLY A 164 -8.34 -18.52 9.95
N LEU A 165 -7.06 -18.41 10.33
CA LEU A 165 -5.94 -17.88 9.52
C LEU A 165 -5.55 -18.79 8.33
N SER A 166 -6.54 -19.16 7.52
CA SER A 166 -6.38 -19.92 6.27
C SER A 166 -6.52 -19.01 5.07
#